data_AF-A0A836VI53-F1
#
_entry.id   AF-A0A836VI53-F1
#
_cell.length_a   1.000
_cell.length_b   1.000
_cell.length_c   1.000
_cell.angle_alpha   90.00
_cell.angle_beta   90.00
_cell.angle_gamma   90.00
#
_symmetry.space_group_name_H-M   'P 1'
#
loop_
_entity.id
_entity.type
_entity.pdbx_description
1 polymer ?
#
loop_
_entity_poly.entity_id
_entity_poly.type
_entity_poly.pdbx_seq_one_letter_code
_entity_poly.pdbx_strand_id
1 'polypeptide(L)'
;MTESSSFEHAEPKGLSDGSKIHDTPGLKRREFLAIGALPLAAAVGPVNLVSPRGASVKRSQQEPIRIGMIGAGTNLRTVQIPAFRRIPGCEIVAVANRSLESSQRVAEEFNIPRAYANWEELLDDDS
;
A
#
# COMPACT_ATOMS: atom_id res chain seq x y z
N MET A 1 7.72 14.63 59.80
CA MET A 1 8.87 13.73 59.60
C MET A 1 8.31 12.47 58.96
N THR A 2 8.55 12.33 57.65
CA THR A 2 8.98 11.12 56.89
C THR A 2 8.70 9.76 57.55
N GLU A 3 8.16 8.70 56.93
CA GLU A 3 8.22 8.10 55.56
C GLU A 3 7.02 7.13 55.43
N SER A 4 6.29 7.05 54.32
CA SER A 4 6.64 6.48 53.01
C SER A 4 6.71 4.94 52.95
N SER A 5 5.83 4.44 52.08
CA SER A 5 6.07 3.35 51.13
C SER A 5 5.95 1.91 51.62
N SER A 6 4.71 1.45 51.48
CA SER A 6 4.29 0.07 51.31
C SER A 6 5.06 -0.72 50.24
N PHE A 7 5.22 -1.99 50.57
CA PHE A 7 5.07 -3.18 49.72
C PHE A 7 6.25 -3.61 48.85
N GLU A 8 6.77 -4.78 49.23
CA GLU A 8 7.74 -5.59 48.52
C GLU A 8 7.26 -6.01 47.13
N HIS A 9 8.20 -6.14 46.19
CA HIS A 9 8.10 -7.17 45.17
C HIS A 9 9.46 -7.76 44.86
N ALA A 10 9.53 -9.08 45.00
CA ALA A 10 10.70 -9.91 44.91
C ALA A 10 11.33 -9.89 43.50
N GLU A 11 12.65 -9.89 43.47
CA GLU A 11 13.51 -10.09 42.31
C GLU A 11 13.44 -11.55 41.80
N PRO A 12 12.99 -11.83 40.57
CA PRO A 12 13.28 -13.10 39.93
C PRO A 12 14.66 -13.05 39.25
N LYS A 13 15.65 -13.69 39.88
CA LYS A 13 16.90 -14.08 39.21
C LYS A 13 16.63 -15.23 38.24
N GLY A 14 17.03 -15.02 36.98
CA GLY A 14 17.54 -16.07 36.11
C GLY A 14 16.57 -16.64 35.07
N LEU A 15 16.60 -16.07 33.86
CA LEU A 15 16.46 -16.87 32.65
C LEU A 15 17.56 -16.43 31.68
N SER A 16 18.57 -17.28 31.57
CA SER A 16 19.48 -17.27 30.44
C SER A 16 18.69 -17.53 29.16
N ASP A 17 18.60 -16.55 28.28
CA ASP A 17 18.34 -16.81 26.87
C ASP A 17 19.50 -16.22 26.05
N GLY A 18 20.43 -17.10 25.72
CA GLY A 18 21.47 -16.84 24.75
C GLY A 18 20.87 -16.85 23.36
N SER A 19 20.28 -15.72 22.93
CA SER A 19 20.12 -15.44 21.52
C SER A 19 21.26 -14.52 21.09
N LYS A 20 22.26 -15.15 20.46
CA LYS A 20 23.34 -14.49 19.74
C LYS A 20 22.73 -13.40 18.86
N ILE A 21 23.11 -12.15 19.09
CA ILE A 21 22.94 -11.09 18.09
C ILE A 21 23.72 -11.60 16.88
N HIS A 22 23.00 -12.02 15.85
CA HIS A 22 23.62 -12.26 14.57
C HIS A 22 24.04 -10.89 14.05
N ASP A 23 25.34 -10.65 13.99
CA ASP A 23 25.88 -9.63 13.09
C ASP A 23 25.47 -10.07 11.68
N THR A 24 24.33 -9.58 11.19
CA THR A 24 24.03 -9.67 9.76
C THR A 24 25.11 -8.87 9.05
N PRO A 25 25.97 -9.49 8.22
CA PRO A 25 26.88 -8.72 7.39
C PRO A 25 26.00 -7.90 6.45
N GLY A 26 25.94 -6.58 6.69
CA GLY A 26 25.22 -5.66 5.83
C GLY A 26 25.75 -5.82 4.40
N LEU A 27 24.88 -6.30 3.50
CA LEU A 27 25.26 -6.55 2.11
C LEU A 27 25.73 -5.23 1.50
N LYS A 28 27.01 -5.16 1.14
CA LYS A 28 27.59 -3.92 0.60
C LYS A 28 26.90 -3.62 -0.72
N ARG A 29 26.52 -2.36 -0.98
CA ARG A 29 25.82 -1.93 -2.22
C ARG A 29 26.45 -2.49 -3.51
N ARG A 30 27.76 -2.70 -3.51
CA ARG A 30 28.51 -3.32 -4.62
C ARG A 30 28.22 -4.82 -4.84
N GLU A 31 27.92 -5.59 -3.80
CA GLU A 31 27.48 -6.98 -3.91
C GLU A 31 26.02 -7.07 -4.38
N PHE A 32 25.18 -6.11 -3.96
CA PHE A 32 23.79 -6.04 -4.42
C PHE A 32 23.70 -5.81 -5.95
N LEU A 33 24.59 -4.98 -6.50
CA LEU A 33 24.67 -4.74 -7.95
C LEU A 33 25.22 -5.94 -8.73
N ALA A 34 25.97 -6.84 -8.08
CA ALA A 34 26.53 -8.03 -8.73
C ALA A 34 25.52 -9.18 -8.89
N ILE A 35 24.37 -9.14 -8.20
CA ILE A 35 23.26 -10.09 -8.38
C ILE A 35 22.50 -9.84 -9.70
N GLY A 36 22.75 -8.71 -10.37
CA GLY A 36 22.16 -8.33 -11.65
C GLY A 36 22.75 -9.01 -12.90
N ALA A 37 23.37 -10.19 -12.76
CA ALA A 37 23.90 -10.96 -13.89
C ALA A 37 23.23 -12.33 -14.01
N LEU A 38 21.90 -12.33 -14.10
CA LEU A 38 21.19 -13.46 -14.70
C LEU A 38 21.55 -13.50 -16.19
N PRO A 39 22.12 -14.61 -16.72
CA PRO A 39 22.34 -14.72 -18.16
C PRO A 39 20.98 -14.72 -18.86
N LEU A 40 20.76 -13.74 -19.74
CA LEU A 40 19.58 -13.57 -20.60
C LEU A 40 19.41 -14.73 -21.63
N ALA A 41 20.10 -15.85 -21.48
CA ALA A 41 20.32 -16.82 -22.55
C ALA A 41 19.37 -18.04 -22.57
N ALA A 42 18.30 -18.08 -21.77
CA ALA A 42 17.41 -19.25 -21.71
C ALA A 42 15.90 -18.94 -21.73
N ALA A 43 15.45 -18.15 -22.71
CA ALA A 43 14.03 -18.12 -23.08
C ALA A 43 13.85 -17.89 -24.59
N VAL A 44 14.62 -18.61 -25.41
CA VAL A 44 14.31 -18.79 -26.84
C VAL A 44 13.38 -19.99 -26.96
N GLY A 45 12.13 -19.78 -26.62
CA GLY A 45 11.02 -20.67 -26.92
C GLY A 45 9.78 -19.81 -27.10
N PRO A 46 8.88 -20.10 -28.04
CA PRO A 46 7.66 -19.33 -28.17
C PRO A 46 6.80 -19.59 -26.93
N VAL A 47 6.86 -18.67 -25.97
CA VAL A 47 5.85 -18.56 -24.92
C VAL A 47 4.59 -18.09 -25.61
N ASN A 48 3.79 -19.03 -26.10
CA ASN A 48 2.48 -18.75 -26.63
C ASN A 48 1.53 -18.52 -25.44
N LEU A 49 1.66 -17.36 -24.79
CA LEU A 49 0.72 -16.90 -23.78
C LEU A 49 -0.51 -16.30 -24.47
N VAL A 50 -1.22 -17.13 -25.24
CA VAL A 50 -2.58 -16.82 -25.68
C VAL A 50 -3.47 -16.96 -24.45
N SER A 51 -3.62 -15.86 -23.71
CA SER A 51 -4.82 -15.67 -22.91
C SER A 51 -5.97 -15.44 -23.88
N PRO A 52 -7.05 -16.24 -23.87
CA PRO A 52 -8.25 -15.87 -24.60
C PRO A 52 -8.91 -14.74 -23.82
N ARG A 53 -8.50 -13.51 -24.10
CA ARG A 53 -9.37 -12.34 -23.89
C ARG A 53 -9.60 -11.67 -25.23
N GLY A 54 -10.29 -12.43 -26.08
CA GLY A 54 -11.14 -11.88 -27.12
C GLY A 54 -12.32 -11.16 -26.48
N ALA A 55 -12.07 -9.95 -26.03
CA ALA A 55 -13.03 -8.88 -26.18
C ALA A 55 -12.22 -7.76 -26.85
N SER A 56 -12.53 -7.51 -28.12
CA SER A 56 -12.14 -6.24 -28.75
C SER A 56 -12.78 -5.16 -27.89
N VAL A 57 -12.02 -4.64 -26.92
CA VAL A 57 -12.40 -3.41 -26.24
C VAL A 57 -12.37 -2.39 -27.36
N LYS A 58 -13.56 -2.04 -27.88
CA LYS A 58 -13.74 -0.85 -28.71
C LYS A 58 -12.93 0.23 -28.03
N ARG A 59 -11.87 0.73 -28.66
CA ARG A 59 -11.36 2.05 -28.29
C ARG A 59 -12.39 3.06 -28.79
N SER A 60 -13.55 3.08 -28.16
CA SER A 60 -14.40 4.25 -28.13
C SER A 60 -13.57 5.37 -27.54
N GLN A 61 -13.84 6.61 -27.98
CA GLN A 61 -13.27 7.83 -27.42
C GLN A 61 -13.17 7.66 -25.89
N GLN A 62 -11.95 7.57 -25.37
CA GLN A 62 -11.73 6.86 -24.11
C GLN A 62 -12.38 7.62 -22.96
N GLU A 63 -13.48 7.09 -22.42
CA GLU A 63 -14.03 7.56 -21.16
C GLU A 63 -12.94 7.45 -20.08
N PRO A 64 -12.82 8.46 -19.20
CA PRO A 64 -11.80 8.44 -18.18
C PRO A 64 -11.98 7.23 -17.26
N ILE A 65 -10.87 6.58 -16.94
CA ILE A 65 -10.81 5.50 -15.96
C ILE A 65 -11.11 6.12 -14.59
N ARG A 66 -12.24 5.72 -14.02
CA ARG A 66 -12.68 6.14 -12.69
C ARG A 66 -11.97 5.32 -11.63
N ILE A 67 -11.43 6.00 -10.63
CA ILE A 67 -10.59 5.42 -9.58
C ILE A 67 -11.25 5.65 -8.22
N GLY A 68 -11.52 4.55 -7.51
CA GLY A 68 -11.87 4.54 -6.10
C GLY A 68 -10.62 4.34 -5.22
N MET A 69 -10.53 5.11 -4.15
CA MET A 69 -9.38 5.18 -3.25
C MET A 69 -9.73 4.53 -1.90
N ILE A 70 -9.16 3.37 -1.57
CA ILE A 70 -9.35 2.74 -0.25
C ILE A 70 -8.11 2.98 0.61
N GLY A 71 -8.28 3.57 1.81
CA GLY A 71 -7.19 3.82 2.75
C GLY A 71 -6.39 5.09 2.44
N ALA A 72 -7.00 6.25 2.67
CA ALA A 72 -6.41 7.57 2.46
C ALA A 72 -5.55 8.07 3.63
N GLY A 73 -4.51 7.28 3.96
CA GLY A 73 -3.42 7.68 4.83
C GLY A 73 -2.43 8.62 4.15
N THR A 74 -1.32 8.93 4.83
CA THR A 74 -0.33 9.93 4.38
C THR A 74 0.16 9.70 2.95
N ASN A 75 0.54 8.47 2.59
CA ASN A 75 1.08 8.18 1.25
C ASN A 75 0.05 8.40 0.13
N LEU A 76 -1.21 8.01 0.34
CA LEU A 76 -2.24 8.18 -0.66
C LEU A 76 -2.48 9.68 -0.92
N ARG A 77 -2.51 10.48 0.15
CA ARG A 77 -2.71 11.94 0.10
C ARG A 77 -1.55 12.68 -0.53
N THR A 78 -0.31 12.38 -0.13
CA THR A 78 0.88 13.15 -0.57
C THR A 78 1.46 12.67 -1.89
N VAL A 79 1.25 11.39 -2.26
CA VAL A 79 1.87 10.78 -3.44
C VAL A 79 0.83 10.36 -4.46
N GLN A 80 -0.11 9.49 -4.08
CA GLN A 80 -0.94 8.79 -5.06
C GLN A 80 -2.00 9.70 -5.69
N ILE A 81 -2.72 10.49 -4.88
CA ILE A 81 -3.73 11.42 -5.40
C ILE A 81 -3.11 12.42 -6.39
N PRO A 82 -2.00 13.12 -6.08
CA PRO A 82 -1.33 13.98 -7.04
C PRO A 82 -0.80 13.25 -8.28
N ALA A 83 -0.30 12.02 -8.12
CA ALA A 83 0.22 11.24 -9.24
C ALA A 83 -0.89 10.82 -10.22
N PHE A 84 -2.01 10.29 -9.73
CA PHE A 84 -3.13 9.87 -10.57
C PHE A 84 -3.78 11.03 -11.31
N ARG A 85 -3.85 12.22 -10.69
CA ARG A 85 -4.36 13.43 -11.35
C ARG A 85 -3.53 13.90 -12.54
N ARG A 86 -2.25 13.52 -12.62
CA ARG A 86 -1.37 13.86 -13.75
C ARG A 86 -1.53 12.91 -14.92
N ILE A 87 -2.17 11.76 -14.72
CA ILE A 87 -2.36 10.75 -15.77
C ILE A 87 -3.58 11.15 -16.61
N PRO A 88 -3.42 11.43 -17.92
CA PRO A 88 -4.55 11.72 -18.78
C PRO A 88 -5.50 10.53 -18.85
N GLY A 89 -6.80 10.79 -18.78
CA GLY A 89 -7.82 9.73 -18.82
C GLY A 89 -7.98 8.97 -17.50
N CYS A 90 -7.51 9.51 -16.37
CA CYS A 90 -7.82 8.99 -15.03
C CYS A 90 -8.57 10.05 -14.21
N GLU A 91 -9.58 9.63 -13.48
CA GLU A 91 -10.36 10.48 -12.58
C GLU A 91 -10.55 9.81 -11.23
N ILE A 92 -10.26 10.51 -10.14
CA ILE A 92 -10.50 10.02 -8.79
C ILE A 92 -11.92 10.42 -8.40
N VAL A 93 -12.80 9.43 -8.24
CA VAL A 93 -14.25 9.67 -8.04
C VAL A 93 -14.73 9.36 -6.64
N ALA A 94 -14.01 8.52 -5.91
CA ALA A 94 -14.46 7.95 -4.64
C ALA A 94 -13.30 7.75 -3.66
N VAL A 95 -13.57 7.88 -2.35
CA VAL A 95 -12.64 7.53 -1.27
C VAL A 95 -13.34 6.83 -0.10
N ALA A 96 -12.68 5.82 0.47
CA ALA A 96 -13.15 5.05 1.62
C ALA A 96 -12.04 4.84 2.67
N ASN A 97 -12.38 5.02 3.94
CA ASN A 97 -11.54 4.75 5.11
C ASN A 97 -12.32 3.85 6.10
N ARG A 98 -11.83 3.71 7.34
CA ARG A 98 -12.52 2.99 8.42
C ARG A 98 -13.66 3.79 9.08
N SER A 99 -13.82 5.05 8.74
CA SER A 99 -14.88 5.91 9.24
C SER A 99 -15.25 6.97 8.20
N LEU A 100 -16.54 7.28 8.10
CA LEU A 100 -17.06 8.28 7.17
C LEU A 100 -16.42 9.65 7.37
N GLU A 101 -16.27 10.08 8.63
CA GLU A 101 -15.63 11.34 8.99
C GLU A 101 -14.18 11.43 8.47
N SER A 102 -13.43 10.33 8.49
CA SER A 102 -12.08 10.29 7.94
C SER A 102 -12.08 10.37 6.41
N SER A 103 -13.01 9.68 5.74
CA SER A 103 -13.19 9.73 4.30
C SER A 103 -13.61 11.13 3.82
N GLN A 104 -14.56 11.76 4.50
CA GLN A 104 -15.07 13.10 4.19
C GLN A 104 -13.96 14.16 4.24
N ARG A 105 -13.09 14.12 5.26
CA ARG A 105 -11.93 15.02 5.33
C ARG A 105 -11.05 14.93 4.08
N VAL A 106 -10.82 13.73 3.55
CA VAL A 106 -10.03 13.53 2.32
C VAL A 106 -10.79 14.04 1.12
N ALA A 107 -12.08 13.72 1.06
CA ALA A 107 -12.92 14.10 -0.07
C ALA A 107 -13.03 15.62 -0.20
N GLU A 108 -13.15 16.33 0.92
CA GLU A 108 -13.12 17.80 0.95
C GLU A 108 -11.74 18.34 0.57
N GLU A 109 -10.66 17.85 1.20
CA GLU A 109 -9.28 18.29 0.94
C GLU A 109 -8.92 18.17 -0.54
N PHE A 110 -9.29 17.05 -1.16
CA PHE A 110 -8.96 16.75 -2.54
C PHE A 110 -10.11 16.99 -3.51
N ASN A 111 -11.26 17.51 -3.10
CA ASN A 111 -12.45 17.67 -3.96
C ASN A 111 -12.83 16.36 -4.69
N ILE A 112 -12.90 15.25 -3.95
CA ILE A 112 -13.35 13.95 -4.45
C ILE A 112 -14.88 13.89 -4.30
N PRO A 113 -15.64 13.55 -5.35
CA PRO A 113 -17.11 13.61 -5.31
C PRO A 113 -17.78 12.73 -4.26
N ARG A 114 -17.22 11.55 -3.97
CA ARG A 114 -17.86 10.55 -3.10
C ARG A 114 -16.95 10.10 -1.96
N ALA A 115 -17.53 9.99 -0.77
CA ALA A 115 -16.88 9.49 0.43
C ALA A 115 -17.74 8.39 1.07
N TYR A 116 -17.13 7.26 1.42
CA TYR A 116 -17.81 6.09 1.99
C TYR A 116 -17.32 5.80 3.40
N ALA A 117 -18.15 5.15 4.22
CA ALA A 117 -17.81 4.85 5.61
C ALA A 117 -16.83 3.68 5.75
N ASN A 118 -16.84 2.77 4.78
CA ASN A 118 -16.01 1.57 4.68
C ASN A 118 -15.74 1.24 3.20
N TRP A 119 -14.89 0.24 2.95
CA TRP A 119 -14.48 -0.12 1.60
C TRP A 119 -15.51 -0.97 0.88
N GLU A 120 -16.33 -1.73 1.61
CA GLU A 120 -17.41 -2.55 1.09
C GLU A 120 -18.46 -1.67 0.39
N GLU A 121 -18.91 -0.59 1.03
CA GLU A 121 -19.83 0.39 0.44
C GLU A 121 -19.31 1.00 -0.86
N LEU A 122 -17.99 1.19 -0.97
CA LEU A 122 -17.36 1.69 -2.19
C LEU A 122 -17.37 0.64 -3.31
N LEU A 123 -17.18 -0.63 -2.98
CA LEU A 123 -17.19 -1.72 -3.96
C LEU A 123 -18.59 -2.10 -4.42
N ASP A 124 -19.59 -1.94 -3.55
CA ASP A 124 -21.00 -2.18 -3.86
C ASP A 124 -21.60 -1.05 -4.72
N ASP A 125 -20.87 0.04 -4.95
CA ASP A 125 -21.30 1.13 -5.82
C ASP A 125 -20.98 0.85 -7.29
N ASP A 126 -22.02 0.52 -8.07
CA ASP A 126 -21.95 0.30 -9.52
C ASP A 126 -21.81 1.60 -10.34
N SER A 127 -21.77 2.78 -9.69
CA SER A 127 -21.85 4.10 -10.33
C SER A 127 -20.63 4.53 -11.12
#